data_AF-A0A6P7SP11-F1
#
_entry.id   AF-A0A6P7SP11-F1
#
_cell.length_a   1.000
_cell.length_b   1.000
_cell.length_c   1.000
_cell.angle_alpha   90.00
_cell.angle_beta   90.00
_cell.angle_gamma   90.00
#
_symmetry.space_group_name_H-M   'P 1'
#
loop_
_entity.id
_entity.type
_entity.pdbx_description
1 polymer ?
#
loop_
_entity_poly.entity_id
_entity_poly.type
_entity_poly.pdbx_seq_one_letter_code
_entity_poly.pdbx_strand_id
1 'polypeptide(L)'
;MMDLPDFGLVSLLRMVVLDLDMISMELPEVSFQNIIRWGSASAMMFGGVVPFIPQYADIKRSANADGFSTFVCLTLLVANILRIMFWFGKFYEFPLLFQSIIMILTMIVMMHLCVTVKQKSEIIASKSRTFTDGKKCLKTEECYSSHTTSCCHANTLPGRTFLDFDTRYFWKWTDFASYLQFLIFFVAFLTLMNFLFLESTFYVETVGFLAVFAEACLGVPQFYKNFQNKSTVGMSKKMVGFWTLGDVFKTVYFILRAAPAQFWICGVLQISIDLSIFAQVLYYGGFQGRIMSKSAVS
;
A
#
# COMPACT_ATOMS: atom_id res chain seq x y z
N MET A 1 43.03 10.85 -11.20
CA MET A 1 42.11 11.33 -10.15
C MET A 1 40.81 11.63 -10.87
N MET A 2 39.93 10.64 -10.98
CA MET A 2 38.64 10.81 -11.66
C MET A 2 37.65 11.29 -10.60
N ASP A 3 37.17 12.52 -10.75
CA ASP A 3 36.09 13.05 -9.92
C ASP A 3 34.84 12.22 -10.15
N LEU A 4 34.48 11.45 -9.13
CA LEU A 4 33.24 10.67 -9.09
C LEU A 4 32.09 11.67 -8.98
N PRO A 5 31.11 11.69 -9.90
CA PRO A 5 29.99 12.61 -9.80
C PRO A 5 29.20 12.29 -8.53
N ASP A 6 29.08 13.28 -7.65
CA ASP A 6 28.43 13.24 -6.32
C ASP A 6 26.89 13.21 -6.43
N PHE A 7 26.37 12.29 -7.26
CA PHE A 7 25.05 12.39 -7.90
C PHE A 7 23.92 11.62 -7.21
N GLY A 8 24.19 10.88 -6.15
CA GLY A 8 23.19 9.99 -5.55
C GLY A 8 22.52 10.58 -4.32
N LEU A 9 23.22 10.51 -3.19
CA LEU A 9 22.63 10.76 -1.87
C LEU A 9 22.86 12.18 -1.36
N VAL A 10 24.02 12.78 -1.67
CA VAL A 10 24.39 14.14 -1.25
C VAL A 10 23.66 15.19 -2.08
N SER A 11 23.47 14.96 -3.38
CA SER A 11 22.58 15.79 -4.21
C SER A 11 21.12 15.65 -3.77
N LEU A 12 20.64 14.46 -3.43
CA LEU A 12 19.28 14.26 -2.87
C LEU A 12 19.11 14.95 -1.51
N LEU A 13 20.09 14.82 -0.60
CA LEU A 13 20.08 15.51 0.69
C LEU A 13 20.18 17.02 0.52
N ARG A 14 21.05 17.53 -0.37
CA ARG A 14 21.13 18.96 -0.69
C ARG A 14 19.86 19.45 -1.34
N MET A 15 19.22 18.68 -2.22
CA MET A 15 17.99 19.08 -2.90
C MET A 15 16.79 19.07 -1.94
N VAL A 16 16.67 18.06 -1.09
CA VAL A 16 15.67 18.02 0.00
C VAL A 16 15.89 19.14 1.01
N VAL A 17 17.14 19.45 1.37
CA VAL A 17 17.47 20.56 2.28
C VAL A 17 17.25 21.92 1.62
N LEU A 18 17.61 22.09 0.34
CA LEU A 18 17.36 23.32 -0.43
C LEU A 18 15.86 23.56 -0.67
N ASP A 19 15.06 22.51 -0.86
CA ASP A 19 13.61 22.63 -0.95
C ASP A 19 12.95 22.88 0.43
N LEU A 20 13.52 22.36 1.52
CA LEU A 20 13.14 22.72 2.90
C LEU A 20 13.43 24.20 3.18
N ASP A 21 14.55 24.73 2.69
CA ASP A 21 14.87 26.16 2.74
C ASP A 21 13.93 26.99 1.86
N MET A 22 13.47 26.47 0.71
CA MET A 22 12.45 27.11 -0.14
C MET A 22 11.07 27.16 0.52
N ILE A 23 10.76 26.21 1.41
CA ILE A 23 9.53 26.20 2.22
C ILE A 23 9.62 27.18 3.40
N SER A 24 10.83 27.50 3.89
CA SER A 24 11.04 28.47 4.95
C SER A 24 11.39 29.87 4.41
N MET A 25 10.37 30.72 4.36
CA MET A 25 10.43 32.19 4.34
C MET A 25 10.59 32.88 2.99
N GLU A 26 9.50 32.90 2.21
CA GLU A 26 8.98 34.17 1.66
C GLU A 26 7.52 34.30 2.12
N LEU A 27 7.19 35.34 2.89
CA LEU A 27 5.80 35.64 3.24
C LEU A 27 5.05 35.95 1.93
N PRO A 28 4.09 35.12 1.49
CA PRO A 28 3.52 35.26 0.17
C PRO A 28 2.63 36.50 0.13
N GLU A 29 2.78 37.34 -0.91
CA GLU A 29 1.78 38.34 -1.23
C GLU A 29 0.42 37.66 -1.36
N VAL A 30 -0.56 38.11 -0.55
CA VAL A 30 -1.88 37.49 -0.40
C VAL A 30 -2.74 37.78 -1.63
N SER A 31 -2.40 37.15 -2.75
CA SER A 31 -3.21 37.13 -3.97
C SER A 31 -4.06 35.86 -4.02
N PHE A 32 -5.33 35.99 -4.41
CA PHE A 32 -6.29 34.88 -4.51
C PHE A 32 -5.75 33.72 -5.37
N GLN A 33 -5.03 34.02 -6.44
CA GLN A 33 -4.42 32.99 -7.30
C GLN A 33 -3.28 32.24 -6.61
N ASN A 34 -2.48 32.92 -5.78
CA ASN A 34 -1.42 32.29 -5.01
C ASN A 34 -2.01 31.34 -3.98
N ILE A 35 -3.09 31.73 -3.30
CA ILE A 35 -3.79 30.86 -2.35
C ILE A 35 -4.28 29.59 -3.04
N ILE A 36 -4.89 29.68 -4.22
CA ILE A 36 -5.36 28.50 -4.96
C ILE A 36 -4.17 27.62 -5.37
N ARG A 37 -3.09 28.20 -5.88
CA ARG A 37 -1.89 27.46 -6.30
C ARG A 37 -1.28 26.70 -5.13
N TRP A 38 -0.98 27.38 -4.03
CA TRP A 38 -0.43 26.78 -2.81
C TRP A 38 -1.38 25.74 -2.23
N GLY A 39 -2.68 26.06 -2.12
CA GLY A 39 -3.70 25.14 -1.62
C GLY A 39 -3.81 23.86 -2.47
N SER A 40 -3.78 23.99 -3.80
CA SER A 40 -3.83 22.84 -4.71
C SER A 40 -2.56 21.97 -4.64
N ALA A 41 -1.38 22.58 -4.51
CA ALA A 41 -0.12 21.88 -4.33
C ALA A 41 -0.08 21.15 -2.97
N SER A 42 -0.51 21.79 -1.89
CA SER A 42 -0.63 21.15 -0.58
C SER A 42 -1.62 19.99 -0.59
N ALA A 43 -2.79 20.18 -1.20
CA ALA A 43 -3.77 19.10 -1.36
C ALA A 43 -3.20 17.93 -2.16
N MET A 44 -2.39 18.19 -3.18
CA MET A 44 -1.71 17.14 -3.95
C MET A 44 -0.68 16.38 -3.10
N MET A 45 0.15 17.08 -2.32
CA MET A 45 1.18 16.47 -1.48
C MET A 45 0.60 15.56 -0.38
N PHE A 46 -0.45 16.01 0.30
CA PHE A 46 -1.00 15.32 1.47
C PHE A 46 -2.24 14.48 1.17
N GLY A 47 -2.93 14.71 0.05
CA GLY A 47 -4.22 14.09 -0.26
C GLY A 47 -4.18 12.57 -0.22
N GLY A 48 -3.10 11.96 -0.74
CA GLY A 48 -2.92 10.51 -0.70
C GLY A 48 -2.75 9.92 0.71
N VAL A 49 -2.29 10.70 1.68
CA VAL A 49 -2.03 10.24 3.06
C VAL A 49 -3.31 10.19 3.89
N VAL A 50 -4.27 11.09 3.59
CA VAL A 50 -5.49 11.29 4.39
C VAL A 50 -6.23 9.98 4.71
N PRO A 51 -6.43 9.03 3.77
CA PRO A 51 -7.12 7.78 4.07
C PRO A 51 -6.39 6.88 5.07
N PHE A 52 -5.07 6.99 5.19
CA PHE A 52 -4.26 6.14 6.07
C PHE A 52 -4.26 6.62 7.53
N ILE A 53 -4.63 7.88 7.79
CA ILE A 53 -4.73 8.44 9.15
C ILE A 53 -5.81 7.72 9.98
N PRO A 54 -7.09 7.64 9.53
CA PRO A 54 -8.10 6.89 10.28
C PRO A 54 -7.74 5.40 10.35
N GLN A 55 -7.18 4.84 9.27
CA GLN A 55 -6.73 3.44 9.23
C GLN A 55 -5.67 3.15 10.31
N TYR A 56 -4.69 4.03 10.48
CA TYR A 56 -3.67 3.94 11.52
C TYR A 56 -4.32 3.96 12.91
N ALA A 57 -5.23 4.92 13.14
CA ALA A 57 -5.91 5.07 14.41
C ALA A 57 -6.73 3.81 14.76
N ASP A 58 -7.41 3.23 13.78
CA ASP A 58 -8.22 2.03 13.95
C ASP A 58 -7.38 0.81 14.30
N ILE A 59 -6.25 0.58 13.60
CA ILE A 59 -5.33 -0.54 13.91
C ILE A 59 -4.72 -0.35 15.30
N LYS A 60 -4.33 0.88 15.66
CA LYS A 60 -3.74 1.18 16.97
C LYS A 60 -4.74 0.98 18.11
N ARG A 61 -6.02 1.33 17.91
CA ARG A 61 -7.09 1.16 18.91
C ARG A 61 -7.54 -0.29 19.04
N SER A 62 -7.72 -0.98 17.92
CA SER A 62 -8.19 -2.37 17.91
C SER A 62 -7.13 -3.37 18.34
N ALA A 63 -5.85 -2.98 18.30
CA ALA A 63 -4.71 -3.89 18.44
C ALA A 63 -4.82 -5.12 17.51
N ASN A 64 -5.47 -4.94 16.36
CA ASN A 64 -5.67 -5.95 15.34
C ASN A 64 -5.32 -5.36 13.96
N ALA A 65 -4.39 -6.00 13.27
CA ALA A 65 -3.91 -5.58 11.95
C ALA A 65 -4.39 -6.48 10.80
N ASP A 66 -5.28 -7.46 11.06
CA ASP A 66 -5.76 -8.40 10.04
C ASP A 66 -6.66 -7.73 8.98
N GLY A 67 -7.32 -6.64 9.36
CA GLY A 67 -8.15 -5.84 8.45
C GLY A 67 -7.36 -5.03 7.42
N PHE A 68 -6.05 -4.88 7.60
CA PHE A 68 -5.19 -4.10 6.71
C PHE A 68 -4.16 -5.00 6.01
N SER A 69 -4.13 -4.91 4.68
CA SER A 69 -3.22 -5.73 3.88
C SER A 69 -1.84 -5.10 3.81
N THR A 70 -0.83 -5.81 4.32
CA THR A 70 0.59 -5.40 4.19
C THR A 70 1.05 -5.33 2.74
N PHE A 71 0.37 -6.04 1.82
CA PHE A 71 0.63 -5.95 0.38
C PHE A 71 0.26 -4.59 -0.20
N VAL A 72 -0.76 -3.91 0.33
CA VAL A 72 -1.09 -2.55 -0.11
C VAL A 72 0.05 -1.59 0.21
N CYS A 73 0.63 -1.71 1.42
CA CYS A 73 1.84 -0.97 1.76
C CYS A 73 3.01 -1.30 0.82
N LEU A 74 3.23 -2.59 0.48
CA LEU A 74 4.27 -2.97 -0.48
C LEU A 74 4.06 -2.30 -1.83
N THR A 75 2.86 -2.44 -2.41
CA THR A 75 2.53 -1.87 -3.71
C THR A 75 2.75 -0.35 -3.72
N LEU A 76 2.32 0.35 -2.67
CA LEU A 76 2.53 1.79 -2.53
C LEU A 76 4.01 2.16 -2.34
N LEU A 77 4.77 1.40 -1.54
CA LEU A 77 6.22 1.63 -1.39
C LEU A 77 6.93 1.48 -2.74
N VAL A 78 6.68 0.38 -3.45
CA VAL A 78 7.28 0.09 -4.76
C VAL A 78 6.88 1.16 -5.77
N ALA A 79 5.59 1.50 -5.88
CA ALA A 79 5.09 2.51 -6.80
C ALA A 79 5.75 3.88 -6.57
N ASN A 80 5.89 4.31 -5.32
CA ASN A 80 6.46 5.62 -5.00
C ASN A 80 7.99 5.63 -5.11
N ILE A 81 8.68 4.52 -4.85
CA ILE A 81 10.12 4.40 -5.13
C ILE A 81 10.37 4.49 -6.64
N LEU A 82 9.62 3.73 -7.45
CA LEU A 82 9.72 3.80 -8.91
C LEU A 82 9.39 5.20 -9.44
N ARG A 83 8.44 5.92 -8.81
CA ARG A 83 8.10 7.29 -9.16
C ARG A 83 9.25 8.27 -8.91
N ILE A 84 9.99 8.10 -7.82
CA ILE A 84 11.22 8.87 -7.55
C ILE A 84 12.30 8.54 -8.59
N MET A 85 12.47 7.25 -8.95
CA MET A 85 13.42 6.86 -10.00
C MET A 85 13.04 7.48 -11.36
N PHE A 86 11.76 7.45 -11.71
CA PHE A 86 11.22 8.06 -12.93
C PHE A 86 11.51 9.57 -13.00
N TRP A 87 11.49 10.27 -11.87
CA TRP A 87 11.76 11.71 -11.82
C TRP A 87 13.17 12.07 -12.31
N PHE A 88 14.18 11.23 -12.01
CA PHE A 88 15.54 11.43 -12.50
C PHE A 88 15.68 11.29 -14.02
N GLY A 89 14.86 10.43 -14.64
CA GLY A 89 14.84 10.30 -16.10
C GLY A 89 13.98 11.37 -16.78
N LYS A 90 12.87 11.76 -16.16
CA LYS A 90 11.96 12.79 -16.67
C LYS A 90 11.45 13.65 -15.53
N PHE A 91 12.04 14.83 -15.39
CA PHE A 91 11.65 15.80 -14.37
C PHE A 91 10.18 16.18 -14.52
N TYR A 92 9.49 16.15 -13.39
CA TYR A 92 8.15 16.68 -13.23
C TYR A 92 8.10 17.51 -11.93
N GLU A 93 7.01 18.24 -11.78
CA GLU A 93 6.72 19.16 -10.68
C GLU A 93 7.06 18.63 -9.27
N PHE A 94 7.74 19.45 -8.47
CA PHE A 94 8.16 19.13 -7.10
C PHE A 94 7.01 18.66 -6.17
N PRO A 95 5.78 19.22 -6.21
CA PRO A 95 4.67 18.69 -5.41
C PRO A 95 4.38 17.19 -5.59
N LEU A 96 4.59 16.64 -6.79
CA LEU A 96 4.40 15.21 -7.06
C LEU A 96 5.57 14.38 -6.50
N LEU A 97 6.78 14.94 -6.48
CA LEU A 97 7.93 14.30 -5.86
C LEU A 97 7.75 14.24 -4.33
N PHE A 98 7.36 15.36 -3.72
CA PHE A 98 7.00 15.42 -2.30
C PHE A 98 5.87 14.48 -1.94
N GLN A 99 4.84 14.38 -2.79
CA GLN A 99 3.76 13.38 -2.62
C GLN A 99 4.34 11.96 -2.45
N SER A 100 5.30 11.56 -3.29
CA SER A 100 5.92 10.23 -3.18
C SER A 100 6.77 10.04 -1.94
N ILE A 101 7.56 11.06 -1.55
CA ILE A 101 8.37 11.00 -0.32
C ILE A 101 7.47 10.86 0.91
N ILE A 102 6.44 11.71 1.04
CA ILE A 102 5.50 11.67 2.16
C ILE A 102 4.75 10.33 2.19
N MET A 103 4.35 9.81 1.03
CA MET A 103 3.68 8.52 0.93
C MET A 103 4.60 7.37 1.38
N ILE A 104 5.88 7.35 0.98
CA ILE A 104 6.85 6.34 1.43
C ILE A 104 6.98 6.36 2.95
N LEU A 105 7.17 7.55 3.54
CA LEU A 105 7.28 7.70 5.00
C LEU A 105 6.03 7.17 5.72
N THR A 106 4.85 7.54 5.20
CA THR A 106 3.56 7.05 5.73
C THR A 106 3.48 5.52 5.64
N MET A 107 3.87 4.92 4.52
CA MET A 107 3.81 3.47 4.34
C MET A 107 4.80 2.73 5.24
N ILE A 108 5.99 3.30 5.51
CA ILE A 108 6.95 2.74 6.48
C ILE A 108 6.34 2.80 7.89
N VAL A 109 5.72 3.92 8.28
CA VAL A 109 5.04 4.06 9.59
C VAL A 109 3.87 3.08 9.72
N MET A 110 3.04 2.96 8.68
CA MET A 110 1.95 1.98 8.63
C MET A 110 2.48 0.55 8.74
N MET A 111 3.57 0.22 8.03
CA MET A 111 4.21 -1.10 8.10
C MET A 111 4.70 -1.39 9.52
N HIS A 112 5.41 -0.45 10.14
CA HIS A 112 5.91 -0.60 11.50
C HIS A 112 4.78 -0.86 12.49
N LEU A 113 3.67 -0.12 12.39
CA LEU A 113 2.48 -0.36 13.22
C LEU A 113 1.94 -1.77 13.01
N CYS A 114 1.71 -2.16 11.76
CA CYS A 114 1.12 -3.46 11.42
C CYS A 114 1.97 -4.62 11.92
N VAL A 115 3.29 -4.55 11.75
CA VAL A 115 4.23 -5.58 12.21
C VAL A 115 4.25 -5.63 13.74
N THR A 116 4.32 -4.47 14.41
CA THR A 116 4.31 -4.40 15.88
C THR A 116 3.06 -5.04 16.48
N VAL A 117 1.89 -4.77 15.88
CA VAL A 117 0.62 -5.35 16.33
C VAL A 117 0.58 -6.85 16.08
N LYS A 118 0.96 -7.32 14.88
CA LYS A 118 1.02 -8.74 14.53
C LYS A 118 1.96 -9.54 15.44
N GLN A 119 3.16 -9.01 15.67
CA GLN A 119 4.14 -9.63 16.56
C GLN A 119 3.60 -9.76 17.99
N LYS A 120 2.94 -8.71 18.52
CA LYS A 120 2.30 -8.76 19.84
C LYS A 120 1.19 -9.81 19.90
N SER A 121 0.35 -9.90 18.87
CA SER A 121 -0.71 -10.92 18.82
C SER A 121 -0.16 -12.35 18.76
N GLU A 122 0.91 -12.59 18.00
CA GLU A 122 1.55 -13.91 17.91
C GLU A 122 2.22 -14.34 19.23
N ILE A 123 2.85 -13.39 19.94
CA ILE A 123 3.45 -13.64 21.27
C ILE A 123 2.37 -14.00 22.30
N ILE A 124 1.22 -13.31 22.28
CA ILE A 124 0.10 -13.61 23.18
C ILE A 124 -0.48 -15.00 22.87
N ALA A 125 -0.65 -15.32 21.59
CA ALA A 125 -1.15 -16.62 21.14
C ALA A 125 -0.20 -17.78 21.52
N SER A 126 1.12 -17.57 21.44
CA SER A 126 2.11 -18.59 21.85
C SER A 126 2.18 -18.77 23.36
N LYS A 127 2.09 -17.70 24.15
CA LYS A 127 2.05 -17.75 25.62
C LYS A 127 0.80 -18.47 26.15
N SER A 128 -0.34 -18.36 25.46
CA SER A 128 -1.57 -19.10 25.80
C SER A 128 -1.47 -20.62 25.59
N ARG A 129 -0.42 -21.11 24.93
CA ARG A 129 -0.18 -22.56 24.68
C ARG A 129 0.83 -23.17 25.65
N THR A 130 1.30 -22.44 26.66
CA THR A 130 2.30 -22.95 27.63
C THR A 130 1.63 -23.60 28.85
N PHE A 131 1.59 -24.93 28.83
CA PHE A 131 1.70 -25.88 29.95
C PHE A 131 1.05 -25.46 31.29
N THR A 132 -0.28 -25.47 31.35
CA THR A 132 -0.99 -25.76 32.60
C THR A 132 -2.08 -26.78 32.32
N ASP A 133 -1.68 -27.95 31.78
CA ASP A 133 -2.49 -29.16 31.93
C ASP A 133 -2.04 -29.87 33.21
N GLY A 134 -2.46 -29.31 34.33
CA GLY A 134 -2.44 -30.00 35.61
C GLY A 134 -3.78 -30.68 35.83
N LYS A 135 -3.95 -31.90 35.32
CA LYS A 135 -4.79 -32.95 35.95
C LYS A 135 -4.50 -34.34 35.39
N LYS A 136 -3.88 -35.16 36.25
CA LYS A 136 -3.77 -36.62 36.15
C LYS A 136 -5.16 -37.27 36.11
N CYS A 137 -5.35 -38.24 35.21
CA CYS A 137 -6.03 -39.54 35.41
C CYS A 137 -6.00 -40.26 34.05
N LEU A 138 -5.74 -41.55 33.89
CA LEU A 138 -5.46 -42.68 34.77
C LEU A 138 -4.83 -43.74 33.84
N LYS A 139 -3.86 -44.52 34.32
CA LYS A 139 -3.37 -45.71 33.63
C LYS A 139 -4.51 -46.70 33.39
N THR A 140 -4.54 -47.36 32.25
CA THR A 140 -5.11 -48.71 32.14
C THR A 140 -4.29 -49.51 31.12
N GLU A 141 -3.75 -50.63 31.60
CA GLU A 141 -3.12 -51.69 30.82
C GLU A 141 -4.18 -52.50 30.05
N GLU A 142 -3.70 -53.34 29.11
CA GLU A 142 -4.36 -54.52 28.51
C GLU A 142 -5.16 -54.39 27.18
N CYS A 143 -4.43 -54.72 26.09
CA CYS A 143 -4.73 -55.61 24.94
C CYS A 143 -6.21 -56.01 24.60
N TYR A 144 -6.66 -55.77 23.35
CA TYR A 144 -7.06 -56.83 22.39
C TYR A 144 -7.34 -56.27 20.98
N SER A 145 -6.98 -57.05 19.96
CA SER A 145 -6.88 -56.74 18.52
C SER A 145 -8.24 -56.59 17.79
N SER A 146 -8.30 -55.75 16.74
CA SER A 146 -8.58 -56.17 15.34
C SER A 146 -8.84 -55.00 14.37
N HIS A 147 -8.01 -54.91 13.34
CA HIS A 147 -8.27 -54.41 11.98
C HIS A 147 -8.92 -53.03 11.74
N THR A 148 -8.10 -52.01 11.44
CA THR A 148 -8.01 -51.45 10.07
C THR A 148 -6.76 -50.58 9.91
N THR A 149 -6.02 -50.88 8.86
CA THR A 149 -4.81 -50.19 8.43
C THR A 149 -5.16 -48.82 7.84
N SER A 150 -4.70 -47.72 8.45
CA SER A 150 -4.24 -46.55 7.70
C SER A 150 -3.41 -45.66 8.61
N CYS A 151 -2.19 -45.36 8.16
CA CYS A 151 -1.08 -44.89 8.95
C CYS A 151 -1.34 -43.53 9.62
N CYS A 152 -0.86 -43.39 10.85
CA CYS A 152 -0.63 -42.12 11.50
C CYS A 152 0.17 -41.23 10.55
N HIS A 153 -0.43 -40.13 10.08
CA HIS A 153 0.30 -39.06 9.42
C HIS A 153 1.26 -38.46 10.44
N ALA A 154 2.50 -38.97 10.44
CA ALA A 154 3.63 -38.27 10.98
C ALA A 154 3.65 -36.90 10.30
N ASN A 155 3.47 -35.83 11.09
CA ASN A 155 3.76 -34.47 10.67
C ASN A 155 5.28 -34.35 10.49
N THR A 156 5.79 -34.87 9.37
CA THR A 156 7.10 -34.54 8.87
C THR A 156 7.04 -33.06 8.51
N LEU A 157 7.78 -32.21 9.24
CA LEU A 157 8.05 -30.84 8.83
C LEU A 157 8.45 -30.86 7.35
N PRO A 158 7.73 -30.20 6.43
CA PRO A 158 8.22 -30.09 5.07
C PRO A 158 9.48 -29.24 5.16
N GLY A 159 10.62 -29.87 4.90
CA GLY A 159 11.89 -29.17 4.72
C GLY A 159 11.66 -28.08 3.69
N ARG A 160 11.69 -26.82 4.14
CA ARG A 160 11.51 -25.67 3.25
C ARG A 160 12.68 -25.65 2.28
N THR A 161 12.41 -26.09 1.07
CA THR A 161 13.32 -25.97 -0.06
C THR A 161 13.50 -24.48 -0.32
N PHE A 162 14.73 -24.04 -0.54
CA PHE A 162 15.13 -22.62 -0.66
C PHE A 162 14.47 -21.87 -1.85
N LEU A 163 13.63 -22.55 -2.64
CA LEU A 163 12.96 -22.08 -3.84
C LEU A 163 11.43 -22.31 -3.81
N ASP A 164 10.82 -22.47 -2.64
CA ASP A 164 9.36 -22.36 -2.53
C ASP A 164 8.98 -20.87 -2.58
N PHE A 165 9.00 -20.29 -3.79
CA PHE A 165 8.55 -18.92 -4.09
C PHE A 165 7.02 -18.85 -4.00
N ASP A 166 6.45 -19.20 -2.84
CA ASP A 166 5.04 -18.98 -2.60
C ASP A 166 4.85 -17.49 -2.30
N THR A 167 4.51 -16.72 -3.35
CA THR A 167 4.26 -15.26 -3.33
C THR A 167 3.30 -14.85 -2.21
N ARG A 168 2.48 -15.79 -1.70
CA ARG A 168 1.56 -15.58 -0.57
C ARG A 168 2.25 -15.34 0.77
N TYR A 169 3.52 -15.71 0.93
CA TYR A 169 4.31 -15.50 2.16
C TYR A 169 5.47 -14.53 1.99
N PHE A 170 5.76 -14.09 0.76
CA PHE A 170 6.87 -13.18 0.45
C PHE A 170 6.87 -11.90 1.30
N TRP A 171 5.68 -11.37 1.61
CA TRP A 171 5.51 -10.10 2.34
C TRP A 171 4.81 -10.27 3.70
N LYS A 172 5.19 -11.32 4.43
CA LYS A 172 4.65 -11.68 5.75
C LYS A 172 5.76 -12.01 6.76
N TRP A 173 6.79 -11.18 6.80
CA TRP A 173 7.85 -11.28 7.81
C TRP A 173 7.34 -10.87 9.19
N THR A 174 7.91 -11.50 10.23
CA THR A 174 7.54 -11.31 11.64
C THR A 174 8.20 -10.09 12.25
N ASP A 175 9.35 -9.67 11.72
CA ASP A 175 10.15 -8.56 12.21
C ASP A 175 10.17 -7.38 11.22
N PHE A 176 10.20 -6.16 11.75
CA PHE A 176 10.23 -4.94 10.95
C PHE A 176 11.57 -4.75 10.20
N ALA A 177 12.67 -5.26 10.77
CA ALA A 177 14.00 -5.11 10.20
C ALA A 177 14.13 -5.79 8.82
N SER A 178 13.56 -6.97 8.64
CA SER A 178 13.52 -7.68 7.36
C SER A 178 12.80 -6.86 6.28
N TYR A 179 11.73 -6.14 6.64
CA TYR A 179 11.06 -5.23 5.70
C TYR A 179 11.97 -4.10 5.23
N LEU A 180 12.70 -3.49 6.16
CA LEU A 180 13.63 -2.40 5.85
C LEU A 180 14.84 -2.90 5.05
N GLN A 181 15.40 -4.06 5.38
CA GLN A 181 16.53 -4.65 4.66
C GLN A 181 16.17 -4.95 3.20
N PHE A 182 15.01 -5.56 2.97
CA PHE A 182 14.51 -5.76 1.61
C PHE A 182 14.32 -4.43 0.89
N LEU A 183 13.73 -3.44 1.55
CA LEU A 183 13.49 -2.12 0.95
C LEU A 183 14.80 -1.45 0.53
N ILE A 184 15.83 -1.50 1.38
CA ILE A 184 17.16 -0.96 1.09
C ILE A 184 17.78 -1.71 -0.10
N PHE A 185 17.74 -3.04 -0.11
CA PHE A 185 18.24 -3.83 -1.23
C PHE A 185 17.50 -3.51 -2.53
N PHE A 186 16.18 -3.39 -2.48
CA PHE A 186 15.34 -3.06 -3.62
C PHE A 186 15.65 -1.65 -4.17
N VAL A 187 15.78 -0.65 -3.29
CA VAL A 187 16.19 0.71 -3.68
C VAL A 187 17.59 0.70 -4.27
N ALA A 188 18.57 0.02 -3.66
CA ALA A 188 19.93 -0.06 -4.18
C ALA A 188 19.96 -0.71 -5.58
N PHE A 189 19.21 -1.79 -5.77
CA PHE A 189 19.04 -2.45 -7.07
C PHE A 189 18.41 -1.52 -8.11
N LEU A 190 17.30 -0.84 -7.77
CA LEU A 190 16.65 0.09 -8.68
C LEU A 190 17.54 1.29 -9.02
N THR A 191 18.28 1.83 -8.05
CA THR A 191 19.24 2.92 -8.28
C THR A 191 20.37 2.47 -9.21
N LEU A 192 20.88 1.24 -9.04
CA LEU A 192 21.88 0.67 -9.95
C LEU A 192 21.32 0.52 -11.37
N MET A 193 20.12 -0.04 -11.51
CA MET A 193 19.46 -0.17 -12.81
C MET A 193 19.21 1.21 -13.44
N ASN A 194 18.75 2.17 -12.65
CA ASN A 194 18.50 3.54 -13.12
C ASN A 194 19.79 4.21 -13.58
N PHE A 195 20.90 4.05 -12.84
CA PHE A 195 22.21 4.55 -13.23
C PHE A 195 22.70 3.95 -14.56
N LEU A 196 22.49 2.64 -14.78
CA LEU A 196 22.93 1.96 -16.01
C LEU A 196 22.07 2.29 -17.23
N PHE A 197 20.78 2.56 -17.06
CA PHE A 197 19.80 2.68 -18.16
C PHE A 197 19.12 4.04 -18.25
N LEU A 198 19.62 5.08 -17.56
CA LEU A 198 18.98 6.41 -17.53
C LEU A 198 18.85 7.04 -18.92
N GLU A 199 19.82 6.82 -19.79
CA GLU A 199 19.82 7.37 -21.16
C GLU A 199 18.81 6.66 -22.08
N SER A 200 18.32 5.48 -21.69
CA SER A 200 17.33 4.74 -22.48
C SER A 200 15.93 5.27 -22.21
N THR A 201 15.35 5.94 -23.21
CA THR A 201 13.96 6.43 -23.15
C THR A 201 12.96 5.30 -22.86
N PHE A 202 13.16 4.13 -23.47
CA PHE A 202 12.29 2.97 -23.23
C PHE A 202 12.28 2.54 -21.76
N TYR A 203 13.45 2.54 -21.12
CA TYR A 203 13.56 2.21 -19.70
C TYR A 203 12.82 3.24 -18.84
N VAL A 204 13.11 4.53 -19.03
CA VAL A 204 12.51 5.61 -18.24
C VAL A 204 10.97 5.62 -18.39
N GLU A 205 10.46 5.46 -19.61
CA GLU A 205 9.02 5.41 -19.87
C GLU A 205 8.35 4.20 -19.23
N THR A 206 9.00 3.03 -19.27
CA THR A 206 8.50 1.80 -18.64
C THR A 206 8.47 1.92 -17.12
N VAL A 207 9.53 2.45 -16.51
CA VAL A 207 9.59 2.70 -15.06
C VAL A 207 8.49 3.66 -14.64
N GLY A 208 8.31 4.76 -15.36
CA GLY A 208 7.24 5.73 -15.10
C GLY A 208 5.85 5.10 -15.24
N PHE A 209 5.62 4.30 -16.29
CA PHE A 209 4.35 3.61 -16.49
C PHE A 209 4.07 2.63 -15.34
N LEU A 210 5.02 1.75 -15.00
CA LEU A 210 4.86 0.79 -13.91
C LEU A 210 4.61 1.47 -12.56
N ALA A 211 5.29 2.60 -12.30
CA ALA A 211 5.12 3.37 -11.07
C ALA A 211 3.68 3.87 -10.89
N VAL A 212 3.12 4.52 -11.92
CA VAL A 212 1.78 5.10 -11.82
C VAL A 212 0.69 4.05 -12.04
N PHE A 213 0.95 3.02 -12.84
CA PHE A 213 0.04 1.89 -13.05
C PHE A 213 -0.16 1.08 -11.76
N ALA A 214 0.92 0.79 -11.02
CA ALA A 214 0.81 0.11 -9.73
C ALA A 214 -0.07 0.88 -8.72
N GLU A 215 0.01 2.22 -8.72
CA GLU A 215 -0.89 3.06 -7.94
C GLU A 215 -2.33 3.00 -8.47
N ALA A 216 -2.53 3.03 -9.79
CA ALA A 216 -3.85 2.94 -10.39
C ALA A 216 -4.57 1.61 -10.09
N CYS A 217 -3.83 0.53 -9.90
CA CYS A 217 -4.40 -0.77 -9.58
C CYS A 217 -4.88 -0.92 -8.13
N LEU A 218 -4.70 0.07 -7.25
CA LEU A 218 -5.09 -0.05 -5.83
C LEU A 218 -6.60 -0.25 -5.62
N GLY A 219 -7.44 0.31 -6.49
CA GLY A 219 -8.89 0.12 -6.44
C GLY A 219 -9.37 -1.23 -7.01
N VAL A 220 -8.56 -1.91 -7.82
CA VAL A 220 -8.97 -3.13 -8.55
C VAL A 220 -9.35 -4.28 -7.62
N PRO A 221 -8.60 -4.60 -6.54
CA PRO A 221 -8.99 -5.65 -5.61
C PRO A 221 -10.37 -5.41 -4.99
N GLN A 222 -10.70 -4.16 -4.68
CA GLN A 222 -12.01 -3.81 -4.12
C GLN A 222 -13.13 -3.96 -5.16
N PHE A 223 -12.89 -3.49 -6.39
CA PHE A 223 -13.80 -3.70 -7.51
C PHE A 223 -14.09 -5.19 -7.75
N TYR A 224 -13.06 -6.02 -7.75
CA TYR A 224 -13.17 -7.46 -7.95
C TYR A 224 -13.92 -8.13 -6.79
N LYS A 225 -13.60 -7.78 -5.54
CA LYS A 225 -14.28 -8.32 -4.34
C LYS A 225 -15.78 -8.01 -4.35
N ASN A 226 -16.15 -6.77 -4.69
CA ASN A 226 -17.55 -6.36 -4.85
C ASN A 226 -18.25 -7.17 -5.96
N PHE A 227 -17.56 -7.40 -7.09
CA PHE A 227 -18.10 -8.19 -8.19
C PHE A 227 -18.31 -9.66 -7.83
N GLN A 228 -17.38 -10.27 -7.09
CA GLN A 228 -17.47 -11.66 -6.65
C GLN A 228 -18.57 -11.85 -5.59
N ASN A 229 -18.57 -10.99 -4.57
CA ASN A 229 -19.49 -11.12 -3.45
C ASN A 229 -20.92 -10.64 -3.76
N LYS A 230 -21.12 -9.95 -4.91
CA LYS A 230 -22.39 -9.31 -5.30
C LYS A 230 -23.00 -8.46 -4.17
N SER A 231 -22.16 -7.90 -3.31
CA SER A 231 -22.53 -7.22 -2.08
C SER A 231 -21.50 -6.15 -1.75
N THR A 232 -21.98 -5.01 -1.29
CA THR A 232 -21.16 -3.87 -0.84
C THR A 232 -21.45 -3.52 0.62
N VAL A 233 -21.90 -4.49 1.41
CA VAL A 233 -22.17 -4.32 2.85
C VAL A 233 -20.88 -3.92 3.56
N GLY A 234 -20.93 -2.81 4.29
CA GLY A 234 -19.79 -2.24 5.00
C GLY A 234 -19.00 -1.17 4.22
N MET A 235 -19.31 -0.94 2.94
CA MET A 235 -18.67 0.12 2.15
C MET A 235 -19.48 1.42 2.23
N SER A 236 -18.86 2.51 2.71
CA SER A 236 -19.51 3.82 2.82
C SER A 236 -19.57 4.53 1.45
N LYS A 237 -20.77 4.87 0.99
CA LYS A 237 -20.98 5.66 -0.25
C LYS A 237 -20.18 6.97 -0.25
N LYS A 238 -20.07 7.63 0.92
CA LYS A 238 -19.32 8.89 1.08
C LYS A 238 -17.83 8.69 0.86
N MET A 239 -17.27 7.57 1.37
CA MET A 239 -15.86 7.24 1.19
C MET A 239 -15.51 7.08 -0.29
N VAL A 240 -16.33 6.31 -1.03
CA VAL A 240 -16.12 6.10 -2.47
C VAL A 240 -16.22 7.42 -3.24
N GLY A 241 -17.19 8.28 -2.89
CA GLY A 241 -17.30 9.60 -3.49
C GLY A 241 -16.07 10.49 -3.25
N PHE A 242 -15.46 10.42 -2.06
CA PHE A 242 -14.21 11.13 -1.77
C PHE A 242 -13.01 10.57 -2.54
N TRP A 243 -12.93 9.25 -2.76
CA TRP A 243 -11.90 8.67 -3.63
C TRP A 243 -12.02 9.21 -5.05
N THR A 244 -13.22 9.14 -5.63
CA THR A 244 -13.46 9.62 -7.00
C THR A 244 -13.15 11.11 -7.13
N LEU A 245 -13.56 11.92 -6.15
CA LEU A 245 -13.27 13.35 -6.14
C LEU A 245 -11.76 13.64 -6.07
N GLY A 246 -11.04 12.88 -5.23
CA GLY A 246 -9.58 12.99 -5.11
C GLY A 246 -8.87 12.64 -6.42
N ASP A 247 -9.27 11.55 -7.08
CA ASP A 247 -8.65 11.09 -8.33
C ASP A 247 -8.99 12.01 -9.52
N VAL A 248 -10.20 12.59 -9.54
CA VAL A 248 -10.56 13.66 -10.49
C VAL A 248 -9.69 14.89 -10.26
N PHE A 249 -9.59 15.38 -9.02
CA PHE A 249 -8.74 16.53 -8.68
C PHE A 249 -7.29 16.28 -9.10
N LYS A 250 -6.77 15.10 -8.79
CA LYS A 250 -5.40 14.69 -9.12
C LYS A 250 -5.15 14.64 -10.62
N THR A 251 -6.06 14.05 -11.38
CA THR A 251 -5.96 13.95 -12.85
C THR A 251 -6.06 15.33 -13.52
N VAL A 252 -6.95 16.20 -13.04
CA VAL A 252 -7.05 17.58 -13.51
C VAL A 252 -5.74 18.33 -13.24
N TYR A 253 -5.15 18.17 -12.05
CA TYR A 253 -3.85 18.78 -11.73
C TYR A 253 -2.74 18.30 -12.69
N PHE A 254 -2.70 17.00 -13.01
CA PHE A 254 -1.73 16.46 -13.97
C PHE A 254 -1.87 17.07 -15.37
N ILE A 255 -3.10 17.26 -15.84
CA ILE A 255 -3.37 17.89 -17.14
C ILE A 255 -2.96 19.36 -17.11
N LEU A 256 -3.35 20.11 -16.07
CA LEU A 256 -3.06 21.54 -15.94
C LEU A 256 -1.56 21.83 -15.79
N ARG A 257 -0.80 20.93 -15.17
CA ARG A 257 0.66 21.07 -15.01
C ARG A 257 1.47 20.37 -16.10
N ALA A 258 0.82 19.93 -17.19
CA ALA A 258 1.44 19.23 -18.31
C ALA A 258 2.38 18.07 -17.84
N ALA A 259 1.91 17.31 -16.85
CA ALA A 259 2.67 16.19 -16.30
C ALA A 259 2.91 15.11 -17.39
N PRO A 260 3.95 14.26 -17.24
CA PRO A 260 4.22 13.18 -18.17
C PRO A 260 2.99 12.31 -18.45
N ALA A 261 2.86 11.81 -19.68
CA ALA A 261 1.62 11.16 -20.14
C ALA A 261 1.15 10.00 -19.27
N GLN A 262 2.09 9.29 -18.65
CA GLN A 262 1.84 8.20 -17.70
C GLN A 262 0.90 8.62 -16.57
N PHE A 263 1.01 9.86 -16.08
CA PHE A 263 0.22 10.36 -14.95
C PHE A 263 -1.26 10.52 -15.28
N TRP A 264 -1.59 11.24 -16.36
CA TRP A 264 -3.00 11.47 -16.68
C TRP A 264 -3.67 10.24 -17.30
N ILE A 265 -2.94 9.39 -18.05
CA ILE A 265 -3.48 8.12 -18.56
C ILE A 265 -3.88 7.20 -17.39
N CYS A 266 -2.98 7.01 -16.42
CA CYS A 266 -3.28 6.22 -15.23
C CYS A 266 -4.30 6.91 -14.31
N GLY A 267 -4.34 8.24 -14.28
CA GLY A 267 -5.35 9.01 -13.56
C GLY A 267 -6.76 8.80 -14.11
N VAL A 268 -6.91 8.76 -15.45
CA VAL A 268 -8.19 8.39 -16.08
C VAL A 268 -8.57 6.95 -15.76
N LEU A 269 -7.61 6.03 -15.70
CA LEU A 269 -7.85 4.64 -15.27
C LEU A 269 -8.33 4.58 -13.81
N GLN A 270 -7.71 5.34 -12.90
CA GLN A 270 -8.12 5.46 -11.50
C GLN A 270 -9.58 5.92 -11.39
N ILE A 271 -9.93 7.03 -12.05
CA ILE A 271 -11.30 7.55 -12.10
C ILE A 271 -12.27 6.49 -12.65
N SER A 272 -11.87 5.75 -13.69
CA SER A 272 -12.72 4.71 -14.29
C SER A 272 -13.00 3.55 -13.34
N ILE A 273 -11.99 3.11 -12.58
CA ILE A 273 -12.13 2.07 -11.55
C ILE A 273 -13.05 2.56 -10.43
N ASP A 274 -12.84 3.80 -9.98
CA ASP A 274 -13.63 4.42 -8.93
C ASP A 274 -15.10 4.58 -9.30
N LEU A 275 -15.39 5.05 -10.51
CA LEU A 275 -16.76 5.12 -11.04
C LEU A 275 -17.39 3.72 -11.14
N SER A 276 -16.61 2.72 -11.52
CA SER A 276 -17.08 1.33 -11.59
C SER A 276 -17.43 0.78 -10.20
N ILE A 277 -16.63 1.07 -9.18
CA ILE A 277 -16.91 0.73 -7.77
C ILE A 277 -18.16 1.49 -7.29
N PHE A 278 -18.25 2.78 -7.59
CA PHE A 278 -19.40 3.60 -7.21
C PHE A 278 -20.70 3.04 -7.83
N ALA A 279 -20.67 2.66 -9.10
CA ALA A 279 -21.78 2.00 -9.77
C ALA A 279 -22.17 0.67 -9.10
N GLN A 280 -21.19 -0.16 -8.70
CA GLN A 280 -21.46 -1.38 -7.95
C GLN A 280 -22.15 -1.10 -6.61
N VAL A 281 -21.74 -0.06 -5.88
CA VAL A 281 -22.36 0.33 -4.60
C VAL A 281 -23.80 0.79 -4.79
N LEU A 282 -24.11 1.51 -5.86
CA LEU A 282 -25.48 1.90 -6.18
C LEU A 282 -26.34 0.70 -6.57
N TYR A 283 -25.81 -0.18 -7.42
CA TYR A 283 -26.53 -1.34 -7.93
C TYR A 283 -26.82 -2.38 -6.83
N TYR A 284 -25.80 -2.84 -6.11
CA TYR A 284 -25.96 -3.83 -5.05
C TYR A 284 -26.65 -3.27 -3.81
N GLY A 285 -26.42 -1.99 -3.48
CA GLY A 285 -27.12 -1.30 -2.39
C GLY A 285 -28.62 -1.14 -2.65
N GLY A 286 -29.02 -0.85 -3.89
CA GLY A 286 -30.43 -0.76 -4.29
C GLY A 286 -31.15 -2.12 -4.23
N PHE A 287 -30.46 -3.21 -4.57
CA PHE A 287 -31.00 -4.57 -4.49
C PHE A 287 -31.28 -5.00 -3.04
N GLN A 288 -30.34 -4.75 -2.12
CA GLN A 288 -30.52 -5.08 -0.70
C GLN A 288 -31.62 -4.27 -0.02
N GLY A 289 -31.76 -2.99 -0.34
CA GLY A 289 -32.85 -2.15 0.17
C GLY A 289 -34.24 -2.70 -0.20
N ARG A 290 -34.38 -3.26 -1.41
CA ARG A 290 -35.63 -3.88 -1.87
C ARG A 290 -35.94 -5.20 -1.14
N ILE A 291 -34.93 -6.00 -0.82
CA ILE A 291 -35.13 -7.26 -0.06
C ILE A 291 -35.59 -6.96 1.36
N MET A 292 -34.92 -6.04 2.06
CA MET A 292 -35.31 -5.70 3.43
C MET A 292 -36.71 -5.09 3.51
N SER A 293 -37.08 -4.26 2.52
CA SER A 293 -38.44 -3.72 2.43
C SER A 293 -39.50 -4.79 2.21
N LYS A 294 -39.20 -5.89 1.49
CA LYS A 294 -40.15 -6.99 1.31
C LYS A 294 -40.27 -7.87 2.56
N SER A 295 -39.17 -8.09 3.28
CA SER A 295 -39.18 -8.88 4.52
C SER A 295 -39.78 -8.13 5.72
N ALA A 296 -39.80 -6.79 5.71
CA ALA A 296 -40.42 -6.00 6.77
C ALA A 296 -41.95 -5.84 6.64
N VAL A 297 -42.51 -6.23 5.49
CA VAL A 297 -43.94 -6.13 5.17
C VAL A 297 -44.62 -7.51 5.19
N SER A 298 -43.84 -8.58 5.34
CA SER A 298 -44.32 -9.97 5.54
C SER A 298 -44.26 -10.35 7.01
#